data_AF-A0A661V052-F1
#
_entry.id   AF-A0A661V052-F1
#
_cell.length_a   1.000
_cell.length_b   1.000
_cell.length_c   1.000
_cell.angle_alpha   90.00
_cell.angle_beta   90.00
_cell.angle_gamma   90.00
#
_symmetry.space_group_name_H-M   'P 1'
#
loop_
_entity.id
_entity.type
_entity.pdbx_description
1 polymer ?
#
loop_
_entity_poly.entity_id
_entity_poly.type
_entity_poly.pdbx_seq_one_letter_code
_entity_poly.pdbx_strand_id
1 'polypeptide(L)'
;AIVAKAAGQVVIENERLYIERREREEKEYFAPPDLRLLVKSGDEVKAGERLTEGTVDPHTILRVMGKEAVQHYLINEVQKVYRSQGVNIHDKHIGIIVRQMLSKVRVTSSGDTELLPEELVDRFNYEEVNAKVLAEGGEPAIANAVLLGMTRISLHKDSWLAAASFQETDHVLRNAAIAGGVDRLRGLKENVILGRVIPAGVVGARQNLVGLQLGTQASSDEEGNEE
;
A
#
# COMPACT_ATOMS: atom_id res chain seq x y z
N ALA A 1 -35.59 -43.76 -1.64
CA ALA A 1 -34.92 -43.23 -2.85
C ALA A 1 -34.07 -42.04 -2.45
N ILE A 2 -32.83 -41.97 -2.91
CA ILE A 2 -31.96 -40.79 -2.70
C ILE A 2 -32.28 -39.78 -3.81
N VAL A 3 -32.61 -38.55 -3.44
CA VAL A 3 -32.95 -37.47 -4.37
C VAL A 3 -31.77 -36.51 -4.46
N ALA A 4 -31.39 -36.13 -5.68
CA ALA A 4 -30.31 -35.19 -5.91
C ALA A 4 -30.68 -33.81 -5.30
N LYS A 5 -29.83 -33.30 -4.40
CA LYS A 5 -30.00 -31.96 -3.79
C LYS A 5 -29.47 -30.83 -4.69
N ALA A 6 -28.67 -31.15 -5.70
CA ALA A 6 -28.05 -30.17 -6.59
C ALA A 6 -27.94 -30.72 -8.03
N ALA A 7 -27.96 -29.81 -9.00
CA ALA A 7 -27.66 -30.14 -10.39
C ALA A 7 -26.14 -30.31 -10.58
N GLY A 8 -25.73 -31.35 -11.30
CA GLY A 8 -24.33 -31.65 -11.60
C GLY A 8 -24.16 -33.02 -12.25
N GLN A 9 -22.92 -33.43 -12.46
CA GLN A 9 -22.60 -34.73 -13.04
C GLN A 9 -22.52 -35.78 -11.93
N VAL A 10 -23.28 -36.87 -12.04
CA VAL A 10 -23.25 -37.95 -11.04
C VAL A 10 -22.05 -38.84 -11.33
N VAL A 11 -21.16 -38.97 -10.35
CA VAL A 11 -20.01 -39.88 -10.40
C VAL A 11 -20.22 -40.97 -9.34
N ILE A 12 -19.95 -42.21 -9.74
CA ILE A 12 -20.08 -43.40 -8.90
C ILE A 12 -18.71 -44.04 -8.80
N GLU A 13 -18.05 -43.92 -7.64
CA GLU A 13 -16.79 -44.60 -7.34
C GLU A 13 -16.88 -45.26 -5.96
N ASN A 14 -16.40 -46.50 -5.86
CA ASN A 14 -16.28 -47.27 -4.60
C ASN A 14 -17.51 -47.17 -3.69
N GLU A 15 -18.69 -47.48 -4.24
CA GLU A 15 -20.00 -47.48 -3.54
C GLU A 15 -20.47 -46.11 -3.01
N ARG A 16 -19.85 -44.99 -3.41
CA ARG A 16 -20.26 -43.63 -3.05
C ARG A 16 -20.82 -42.89 -4.28
N LEU A 17 -22.02 -42.33 -4.14
CA LEU A 17 -22.61 -41.39 -5.10
C LEU A 17 -22.26 -39.97 -4.67
N TYR A 18 -21.58 -39.21 -5.53
CA TYR A 18 -21.40 -37.77 -5.35
C TYR A 18 -21.71 -37.02 -6.65
N ILE A 19 -22.12 -35.76 -6.50
CA ILE A 19 -22.48 -34.88 -7.61
C ILE A 19 -21.32 -33.91 -7.78
N GLU A 20 -20.59 -34.02 -8.89
CA GLU A 20 -19.56 -33.06 -9.27
C GLU A 20 -20.22 -31.87 -9.97
N ARG A 21 -20.08 -30.67 -9.39
CA ARG A 21 -20.55 -29.42 -9.98
C ARG A 21 -19.33 -28.61 -10.40
N ARG A 22 -19.12 -28.46 -11.71
CA ARG A 22 -18.16 -27.49 -12.24
C ARG A 22 -18.84 -26.14 -12.31
N GLU A 23 -18.51 -25.27 -11.37
CA GLU A 23 -18.97 -23.89 -11.38
C GLU A 23 -18.16 -23.11 -12.42
N ARG A 24 -18.84 -22.54 -13.41
CA ARG A 24 -18.22 -21.71 -14.44
C ARG A 24 -18.34 -20.25 -13.99
N GLU A 25 -17.23 -19.64 -13.62
CA GLU A 25 -17.17 -18.21 -13.33
C GLU A 25 -16.87 -17.47 -14.64
N GLU A 26 -17.86 -16.78 -15.19
CA GLU A 26 -17.72 -15.99 -16.42
C GLU A 26 -17.53 -14.51 -16.03
N LYS A 27 -16.48 -13.88 -16.58
CA LYS A 27 -16.25 -12.44 -16.45
C LYS A 27 -16.28 -11.80 -17.82
N GLU A 28 -17.21 -10.88 -18.01
CA GLU A 28 -17.32 -10.10 -19.23
C GLU A 28 -16.45 -8.85 -19.14
N TYR A 29 -15.68 -8.58 -20.20
CA TYR A 29 -14.87 -7.38 -20.34
C TYR A 29 -15.30 -6.63 -21.59
N PHE A 30 -15.55 -5.34 -21.46
CA PHE A 30 -15.85 -4.49 -22.61
C PHE A 30 -14.55 -4.07 -23.30
N ALA A 31 -14.33 -4.52 -24.52
CA ALA A 31 -13.24 -4.08 -25.38
C ALA A 31 -13.78 -3.10 -26.43
N PRO A 32 -13.30 -1.85 -26.48
CA PRO A 32 -13.63 -0.92 -27.56
C PRO A 32 -13.35 -1.53 -28.94
N PRO A 33 -14.24 -1.35 -29.92
CA PRO A 33 -14.11 -1.98 -31.25
C PRO A 33 -12.89 -1.49 -32.04
N ASP A 34 -12.34 -0.33 -31.68
CA ASP A 34 -11.17 0.27 -32.36
C ASP A 34 -9.84 -0.36 -31.92
N LEU A 35 -9.83 -1.15 -30.84
CA LEU A 35 -8.62 -1.75 -30.29
C LEU A 35 -8.38 -3.14 -30.88
N ARG A 36 -7.14 -3.40 -31.28
CA ARG A 36 -6.73 -4.72 -31.78
C ARG A 36 -6.63 -5.71 -30.62
N LEU A 37 -7.29 -6.86 -30.77
CA LEU A 37 -7.19 -7.98 -29.83
C LEU A 37 -5.86 -8.73 -30.02
N LEU A 38 -5.21 -9.06 -28.91
CA LEU A 38 -3.97 -9.85 -28.88
C LEU A 38 -4.24 -11.35 -28.74
N VAL A 39 -5.43 -11.72 -28.26
CA VAL A 39 -5.85 -13.09 -27.98
C VAL A 39 -6.91 -13.56 -28.97
N LYS A 40 -7.01 -14.87 -29.17
CA LYS A 40 -8.04 -15.53 -29.98
C LYS A 40 -8.98 -16.35 -29.09
N SER A 41 -10.16 -16.66 -29.62
CA SER A 41 -11.12 -17.52 -28.92
C SER A 41 -10.52 -18.92 -28.75
N GLY A 42 -10.49 -19.42 -27.51
CA GLY A 42 -9.88 -20.70 -27.15
C GLY A 42 -8.46 -20.61 -26.58
N ASP A 43 -7.84 -19.43 -26.54
CA ASP A 43 -6.53 -19.25 -25.92
C ASP A 43 -6.63 -19.34 -24.38
N GLU A 44 -5.68 -20.03 -23.75
CA GLU A 44 -5.51 -20.02 -22.29
C GLU A 44 -4.77 -18.75 -21.87
N VAL A 45 -5.43 -17.88 -21.11
CA VAL A 45 -4.87 -16.62 -20.62
C VAL A 45 -4.57 -16.68 -19.13
N LYS A 46 -3.44 -16.11 -18.72
CA LYS A 46 -3.08 -15.98 -17.30
C LYS A 46 -3.63 -14.66 -16.72
N ALA A 47 -3.83 -14.63 -15.40
CA ALA A 47 -4.22 -13.40 -14.71
C ALA A 47 -3.17 -12.30 -14.95
N GLY A 48 -3.61 -11.16 -15.48
CA GLY A 48 -2.74 -10.02 -15.83
C GLY A 48 -2.24 -10.00 -17.26
N GLU A 49 -2.57 -11.00 -18.07
CA GLU A 49 -2.25 -11.03 -19.49
C GLU A 49 -3.05 -9.98 -20.28
N ARG A 50 -2.41 -9.38 -21.29
CA ARG A 50 -3.02 -8.32 -22.09
C ARG A 50 -3.92 -8.92 -23.15
N LEU A 51 -5.21 -8.59 -23.09
CA LEU A 51 -6.20 -9.03 -24.07
C LEU A 51 -6.27 -8.12 -25.30
N THR A 52 -5.97 -6.82 -25.13
CA THR A 52 -5.99 -5.79 -26.19
C THR A 52 -4.66 -5.05 -26.27
N GLU A 53 -4.37 -4.47 -27.44
CA GLU A 53 -3.34 -3.43 -27.56
C GLU A 53 -3.73 -2.16 -26.79
N GLY A 54 -2.76 -1.29 -26.48
CA GLY A 54 -2.99 -0.01 -25.81
C GLY A 54 -2.33 0.14 -24.44
N THR A 55 -2.62 1.26 -23.78
CA THR A 55 -2.15 1.57 -22.44
C THR A 55 -2.96 0.80 -21.41
N VAL A 56 -2.27 0.23 -20.43
CA VAL A 56 -2.93 -0.48 -19.33
C VAL A 56 -3.06 0.48 -18.15
N ASP A 57 -4.23 0.48 -17.52
CA ASP A 57 -4.45 1.24 -16.29
C ASP A 57 -3.61 0.65 -15.13
N PRO A 58 -2.71 1.43 -14.50
CA PRO A 58 -1.91 0.98 -13.38
C PRO A 58 -2.71 0.45 -12.18
N HIS A 59 -3.93 0.96 -11.95
CA HIS A 59 -4.75 0.50 -10.81
C HIS A 59 -5.28 -0.91 -11.04
N THR A 60 -5.58 -1.25 -12.29
CA THR A 60 -5.96 -2.61 -12.70
C THR A 60 -4.79 -3.57 -12.52
N ILE A 61 -3.57 -3.18 -12.92
CA ILE A 61 -2.36 -3.98 -12.69
C ILE A 61 -2.14 -4.21 -11.19
N LEU A 62 -2.34 -3.19 -10.34
CA LEU A 62 -2.17 -3.31 -8.90
C LEU A 62 -3.08 -4.38 -8.30
N ARG A 63 -4.35 -4.41 -8.75
CA ARG A 63 -5.37 -5.31 -8.23
C ARG A 63 -5.17 -6.75 -8.68
N VAL A 64 -4.70 -6.95 -9.91
CA VAL A 64 -4.60 -8.28 -10.53
C VAL A 64 -3.21 -8.91 -10.33
N MET A 65 -2.15 -8.13 -10.54
CA MET A 65 -0.76 -8.61 -10.56
C MET A 65 0.04 -8.18 -9.33
N GLY A 66 -0.49 -7.27 -8.51
CA GLY A 66 0.16 -6.80 -7.29
C GLY A 66 1.18 -5.68 -7.49
N LYS A 67 1.82 -5.30 -6.38
CA LYS A 67 2.69 -4.11 -6.28
C LYS A 67 3.93 -4.17 -7.19
N GLU A 68 4.56 -5.33 -7.30
CA GLU A 68 5.83 -5.49 -8.04
C GLU A 68 5.60 -5.31 -9.54
N ALA A 69 4.52 -5.90 -10.07
CA ALA A 69 4.14 -5.74 -11.46
C ALA A 69 3.86 -4.27 -11.81
N VAL A 70 3.17 -3.53 -10.94
CA VAL A 70 2.92 -2.09 -11.12
C VAL A 70 4.23 -1.30 -11.09
N GLN A 71 5.13 -1.62 -10.16
CA GLN A 71 6.43 -0.95 -10.06
C GLN A 71 7.23 -1.12 -11.35
N HIS A 72 7.36 -2.34 -11.84
CA HIS A 72 8.05 -2.62 -13.10
C HIS A 72 7.37 -1.94 -14.29
N TYR A 73 6.04 -1.96 -14.35
CA TYR A 73 5.29 -1.28 -15.40
C TYR A 73 5.59 0.22 -15.42
N LEU A 74 5.47 0.91 -14.27
CA LEU A 74 5.69 2.35 -14.18
C LEU A 74 7.14 2.74 -14.49
N ILE A 75 8.12 1.98 -13.98
CA ILE A 75 9.54 2.23 -14.27
C ILE A 75 9.80 2.12 -15.77
N ASN A 76 9.33 1.04 -16.40
CA ASN A 76 9.53 0.82 -17.83
C ASN A 76 8.86 1.90 -18.69
N GLU A 77 7.65 2.32 -18.35
CA GLU A 77 6.91 3.31 -19.14
C GLU A 77 7.52 4.71 -19.05
N VAL A 78 7.95 5.11 -17.85
CA VAL A 78 8.67 6.38 -17.66
C VAL A 78 10.02 6.32 -18.38
N GLN A 79 10.75 5.21 -18.26
CA GLN A 79 12.06 5.06 -18.89
C GLN A 79 11.99 5.09 -20.42
N LYS A 80 10.94 4.53 -21.04
CA LYS A 80 10.73 4.60 -22.50
C LYS A 80 10.69 6.04 -23.01
N VAL A 81 10.01 6.93 -22.29
CA VAL A 81 9.90 8.34 -22.66
C VAL A 81 11.27 9.03 -22.54
N TYR A 82 11.98 8.84 -21.43
CA TYR A 82 13.32 9.43 -21.26
C TYR A 82 14.33 8.90 -22.29
N ARG A 83 14.31 7.59 -22.56
CA ARG A 83 15.15 6.98 -23.60
C ARG A 83 14.84 7.53 -24.99
N SER A 84 13.55 7.77 -25.32
CA SER A 84 13.18 8.38 -26.60
C SER A 84 13.67 9.82 -26.77
N GLN A 85 13.90 10.52 -25.65
CA GLN A 85 14.47 11.87 -25.63
C GLN A 85 16.01 11.86 -25.49
N GLY A 86 16.64 10.68 -25.51
CA GLY A 86 18.08 10.51 -25.37
C GLY A 86 18.63 10.76 -23.95
N VAL A 87 17.75 10.83 -22.94
CA VAL A 87 18.15 11.07 -21.54
C VAL A 87 18.30 9.74 -20.82
N ASN A 88 19.48 9.50 -20.24
CA ASN A 88 19.74 8.30 -19.45
C ASN A 88 19.53 8.58 -17.95
N ILE A 89 18.50 7.98 -17.37
CA ILE A 89 18.21 8.03 -15.92
C ILE A 89 18.32 6.61 -15.37
N HIS A 90 18.97 6.45 -14.22
CA HIS A 90 19.06 5.15 -13.57
C HIS A 90 17.73 4.77 -12.88
N ASP A 91 17.27 3.52 -13.09
CA ASP A 91 15.97 3.01 -12.62
C ASP A 91 15.73 3.23 -11.12
N LYS A 92 16.79 3.17 -10.30
CA LYS A 92 16.76 3.49 -8.85
C LYS A 92 16.04 4.80 -8.53
N HIS A 93 16.22 5.86 -9.33
CA HIS A 93 15.58 7.15 -9.07
C HIS A 93 14.06 7.07 -9.27
N ILE A 94 13.63 6.47 -10.37
CA ILE A 94 12.21 6.26 -10.67
C ILE A 94 11.61 5.30 -9.65
N GLY A 95 12.33 4.24 -9.28
CA GLY A 95 11.90 3.27 -8.27
C GLY A 95 11.65 3.89 -6.89
N ILE A 96 12.44 4.88 -6.47
CA ILE A 96 12.19 5.62 -5.21
C ILE A 96 10.89 6.42 -5.30
N ILE A 97 10.62 7.06 -6.44
CA ILE A 97 9.38 7.82 -6.67
C ILE A 97 8.17 6.89 -6.68
N VAL A 98 8.25 5.77 -7.41
CA VAL A 98 7.15 4.80 -7.50
C VAL A 98 6.93 4.09 -6.15
N ARG A 99 7.98 3.84 -5.37
CA ARG A 99 7.85 3.39 -3.99
C ARG A 99 7.03 4.37 -3.17
N GLN A 100 7.27 5.68 -3.33
CA GLN A 100 6.48 6.70 -2.67
C GLN A 100 5.02 6.62 -3.12
N MET A 101 4.73 6.44 -4.42
CA MET A 101 3.37 6.28 -4.98
C MET A 101 2.55 5.12 -4.38
N LEU A 102 3.23 4.13 -3.80
CA LEU A 102 2.64 2.91 -3.23
C LEU A 102 2.82 2.84 -1.69
N SER A 103 3.12 3.97 -1.03
CA SER A 103 3.42 3.97 0.41
C SER A 103 2.18 3.90 1.30
N LYS A 104 0.99 4.17 0.76
CA LYS A 104 -0.28 4.20 1.50
C LYS A 104 -1.13 2.97 1.21
N VAL A 105 -1.89 2.55 2.21
CA VAL A 105 -2.90 1.49 2.11
C VAL A 105 -4.26 2.06 2.51
N ARG A 106 -5.32 1.52 1.94
CA ARG A 106 -6.69 1.86 2.30
C ARG A 106 -7.31 0.72 3.09
N VAL A 107 -7.76 1.03 4.30
CA VAL A 107 -8.42 0.05 5.17
C VAL A 107 -9.79 -0.31 4.60
N THR A 108 -10.07 -1.60 4.50
CA THR A 108 -11.35 -2.17 4.04
C THR A 108 -12.17 -2.68 5.21
N SER A 109 -11.51 -3.34 6.17
CA SER A 109 -12.11 -3.76 7.44
C SER A 109 -11.18 -3.36 8.58
N SER A 110 -11.72 -2.79 9.64
CA SER A 110 -10.97 -2.33 10.81
C SER A 110 -10.54 -3.48 11.74
N GLY A 111 -11.26 -4.61 11.75
CA GLY A 111 -11.06 -5.65 12.77
C GLY A 111 -11.18 -5.05 14.17
N ASP A 112 -10.25 -5.44 15.05
CA ASP A 112 -10.11 -4.93 16.42
C ASP A 112 -9.11 -3.76 16.53
N THR A 113 -8.66 -3.20 15.39
CA THR A 113 -7.72 -2.07 15.39
C THR A 113 -8.43 -0.73 15.57
N GLU A 114 -7.68 0.31 15.94
CA GLU A 114 -8.16 1.70 15.99
C GLU A 114 -8.38 2.34 14.61
N LEU A 115 -8.08 1.62 13.51
CA LEU A 115 -8.14 2.16 12.15
C LEU A 115 -9.57 2.22 11.64
N LEU A 116 -9.92 3.28 10.90
CA LEU A 116 -11.25 3.45 10.35
C LEU A 116 -11.38 2.83 8.95
N PRO A 117 -12.55 2.24 8.59
CA PRO A 117 -12.82 1.83 7.21
C PRO A 117 -12.68 2.99 6.22
N GLU A 118 -12.16 2.71 5.02
CA GLU A 118 -11.81 3.68 3.97
C GLU A 118 -10.69 4.69 4.32
N GLU A 119 -10.09 4.60 5.51
CA GLU A 119 -8.98 5.47 5.90
C GLU A 119 -7.71 5.15 5.09
N LEU A 120 -6.98 6.21 4.71
CA LEU A 120 -5.68 6.11 4.05
C LEU A 120 -4.56 6.20 5.10
N VAL A 121 -3.92 5.07 5.37
CA VAL A 121 -2.89 4.95 6.40
C VAL A 121 -1.54 4.65 5.75
N ASP A 122 -0.44 5.07 6.38
CA ASP A 122 0.89 4.63 5.95
C ASP A 122 1.03 3.11 6.09
N ARG A 123 1.61 2.47 5.08
CA ARG A 123 1.77 1.02 5.09
C ARG A 123 2.57 0.54 6.30
N PHE A 124 3.63 1.23 6.67
CA PHE A 124 4.45 0.83 7.82
C PHE A 124 3.69 0.98 9.13
N ASN A 125 2.88 2.04 9.28
CA ASN A 125 2.03 2.22 10.46
C ASN A 125 0.94 1.14 10.54
N TYR A 126 0.30 0.83 9.41
CA TYR A 126 -0.68 -0.25 9.31
C TYR A 126 -0.06 -1.62 9.70
N GLU A 127 1.12 -1.93 9.20
CA GLU A 127 1.85 -3.17 9.55
C GLU A 127 2.18 -3.21 11.06
N GLU A 128 2.60 -2.09 11.65
CA GLU A 128 2.90 -1.99 13.09
C GLU A 128 1.66 -2.17 13.97
N VAL A 129 0.55 -1.49 13.64
CA VAL A 129 -0.72 -1.59 14.39
C VAL A 129 -1.27 -3.02 14.33
N ASN A 130 -1.29 -3.61 13.14
CA ASN A 130 -1.74 -4.99 12.98
C ASN A 130 -0.85 -5.99 13.72
N ALA A 131 0.47 -5.78 13.73
CA ALA A 131 1.38 -6.65 14.48
C ALA A 131 1.12 -6.62 15.99
N LYS A 132 0.75 -5.46 16.55
CA LYS A 132 0.37 -5.32 17.96
C LYS A 132 -0.92 -6.05 18.28
N VAL A 133 -1.97 -5.83 17.49
CA VAL A 133 -3.29 -6.48 17.70
C VAL A 133 -3.18 -8.00 17.55
N LEU A 134 -2.40 -8.48 16.58
CA LEU A 134 -2.13 -9.91 16.41
C LEU A 134 -1.38 -10.50 17.62
N ALA A 135 -0.46 -9.76 18.23
CA ALA A 135 0.26 -10.21 19.43
C ALA A 135 -0.66 -10.28 20.66
N GLU A 136 -1.68 -9.43 20.72
CA GLU A 136 -2.72 -9.43 21.75
C GLU A 136 -3.82 -10.49 21.48
N GLY A 137 -3.79 -11.14 20.31
CA GLY A 137 -4.72 -12.20 19.93
C GLY A 137 -6.03 -11.70 19.30
N GLY A 138 -6.10 -10.43 18.91
CA GLY A 138 -7.25 -9.83 18.24
C GLY A 138 -7.24 -10.02 16.72
N GLU A 139 -8.32 -9.58 16.06
CA GLU A 139 -8.45 -9.61 14.61
C GLU A 139 -7.74 -8.40 13.95
N PRO A 140 -6.77 -8.62 13.06
CA PRO A 140 -6.08 -7.52 12.37
C PRO A 140 -6.99 -6.81 11.36
N ALA A 141 -6.70 -5.54 11.09
CA ALA A 141 -7.35 -4.83 10.00
C ALA A 141 -6.97 -5.44 8.64
N ILE A 142 -7.89 -5.37 7.68
CA ILE A 142 -7.67 -5.73 6.29
C ILE A 142 -7.58 -4.45 5.47
N ALA A 143 -6.49 -4.26 4.74
CA ALA A 143 -6.30 -3.13 3.85
C ALA A 143 -5.86 -3.53 2.45
N ASN A 144 -6.23 -2.70 1.48
CA ASN A 144 -5.82 -2.84 0.09
C ASN A 144 -4.75 -1.79 -0.24
N ALA A 145 -3.72 -2.19 -0.99
CA ALA A 145 -2.73 -1.24 -1.49
C ALA A 145 -3.38 -0.26 -2.47
N VAL A 146 -3.02 1.02 -2.37
CA VAL A 146 -3.53 2.05 -3.29
C VAL A 146 -2.36 2.74 -3.98
N LEU A 147 -2.47 2.89 -5.29
CA LEU A 147 -1.58 3.74 -6.07
C LEU A 147 -2.11 5.17 -6.03
N LEU A 148 -1.32 6.10 -5.50
CA LEU A 148 -1.68 7.51 -5.46
C LEU A 148 -0.68 8.34 -6.26
N GLY A 149 -1.19 9.36 -6.97
CA GLY A 149 -0.35 10.34 -7.66
C GLY A 149 0.49 11.17 -6.68
N MET A 150 1.60 11.75 -7.17
CA MET A 150 2.57 12.47 -6.33
C MET A 150 1.98 13.67 -5.59
N THR A 151 1.07 14.40 -6.22
CA THR A 151 0.34 15.50 -5.57
C THR A 151 -0.49 14.98 -4.39
N ARG A 152 -1.27 13.90 -4.59
CA ARG A 152 -2.12 13.32 -3.55
C ARG A 152 -1.31 12.77 -2.39
N ILE A 153 -0.20 12.08 -2.64
CA ILE A 153 0.67 11.59 -1.57
C ILE A 153 1.33 12.72 -0.80
N SER A 154 1.71 13.80 -1.47
CA SER A 154 2.33 14.95 -0.80
C SER A 154 1.38 15.65 0.17
N LEU A 155 0.07 15.61 -0.10
CA LEU A 155 -0.98 16.12 0.79
C LEU A 155 -1.29 15.18 1.95
N HIS A 156 -1.17 13.86 1.76
CA HIS A 156 -1.46 12.84 2.79
C HIS A 156 -0.18 12.38 3.51
N LYS A 157 0.74 13.32 3.79
CA LYS A 157 1.92 13.04 4.61
C LYS A 157 1.55 13.08 6.09
N ASP A 158 2.31 12.35 6.89
CA ASP A 158 2.06 12.26 8.34
C ASP A 158 2.33 13.59 9.06
N SER A 159 3.24 14.42 8.50
CA SER A 159 3.41 15.80 8.95
C SER A 159 2.44 16.72 8.24
N TRP A 160 1.51 17.29 9.02
CA TRP A 160 0.63 18.33 8.53
C TRP A 160 1.39 19.62 8.19
N LEU A 161 2.48 19.93 8.90
CA LEU A 161 3.27 21.14 8.64
C LEU A 161 3.98 21.05 7.27
N ALA A 162 4.55 19.90 6.95
CA ALA A 162 5.17 19.65 5.65
C ALA A 162 4.14 19.54 4.51
N ALA A 163 2.94 19.02 4.79
CA ALA A 163 1.84 18.97 3.82
C ALA A 163 1.30 20.38 3.52
N ALA A 164 1.05 21.19 4.55
CA ALA A 164 0.55 22.57 4.43
C ALA A 164 1.51 23.49 3.68
N SER A 165 2.82 23.19 3.73
CA SER A 165 3.85 23.90 2.97
C SER A 165 3.87 23.57 1.47
N PHE A 166 3.15 22.54 1.03
CA PHE A 166 3.13 22.13 -0.38
C PHE A 166 2.00 22.83 -1.14
N GLN A 167 0.74 22.50 -0.82
CA GLN A 167 -0.48 23.02 -1.44
C GLN A 167 -1.65 22.89 -0.45
N GLU A 168 -2.81 23.48 -0.77
CA GLU A 168 -4.07 23.34 0.00
C GLU A 168 -3.93 23.67 1.51
N THR A 169 -3.15 24.72 1.82
CA THR A 169 -2.77 25.09 3.19
C THR A 169 -3.97 25.26 4.12
N ASP A 170 -5.06 25.87 3.65
CA ASP A 170 -6.29 26.09 4.41
C ASP A 170 -6.98 24.78 4.78
N HIS A 171 -7.09 23.85 3.83
CA HIS A 171 -7.69 22.53 4.04
C HIS A 171 -6.86 21.66 4.99
N VAL A 172 -5.53 21.63 4.80
CA VAL A 172 -4.61 20.86 5.66
C VAL A 172 -4.64 21.37 7.10
N LEU A 173 -4.54 22.69 7.31
CA LEU A 173 -4.55 23.28 8.65
C LEU A 173 -5.90 23.09 9.35
N ARG A 174 -7.01 23.22 8.62
CA ARG A 174 -8.36 23.00 9.18
C ARG A 174 -8.50 21.56 9.67
N ASN A 175 -8.15 20.58 8.86
CA ASN A 175 -8.26 19.17 9.23
C ASN A 175 -7.34 18.83 10.41
N ALA A 176 -6.11 19.35 10.43
CA ALA A 176 -5.21 19.19 11.55
C ALA A 176 -5.76 19.82 12.84
N ALA A 177 -6.38 21.00 12.77
CA ALA A 177 -6.98 21.65 13.94
C ALA A 177 -8.18 20.85 14.48
N ILE A 178 -9.05 20.34 13.61
CA ILE A 178 -10.21 19.51 14.01
C ILE A 178 -9.74 18.20 14.65
N ALA A 179 -8.73 17.55 14.08
CA ALA A 179 -8.19 16.29 14.59
C ALA A 179 -7.26 16.45 15.80
N GLY A 180 -6.91 17.69 16.20
CA GLY A 180 -5.89 17.93 17.23
C GLY A 180 -4.49 17.44 16.82
N GLY A 181 -4.16 17.53 15.53
CA GLY A 181 -2.96 16.96 14.92
C GLY A 181 -1.66 17.50 15.52
N VAL A 182 -0.85 16.59 16.07
CA VAL A 182 0.47 16.90 16.61
C VAL A 182 1.56 16.52 15.62
N ASP A 183 2.39 17.49 15.23
CA ASP A 183 3.52 17.23 14.34
C ASP A 183 4.76 16.78 15.14
N ARG A 184 5.34 15.64 14.75
CA ARG A 184 6.50 15.05 15.44
C ARG A 184 7.84 15.51 14.86
N LEU A 185 7.86 16.36 13.83
CA LEU A 185 9.06 16.98 13.26
C LEU A 185 10.13 15.95 12.85
N ARG A 186 9.70 14.79 12.33
CA ARG A 186 10.62 13.71 11.90
C ARG A 186 11.12 13.92 10.47
N GLY A 187 10.46 14.81 9.72
CA GLY A 187 10.75 15.05 8.32
C GLY A 187 11.79 16.13 8.06
N LEU A 188 12.31 16.14 6.84
CA LEU A 188 13.23 17.19 6.37
C LEU A 188 12.55 18.57 6.36
N LYS A 189 11.35 18.68 5.77
CA LYS A 189 10.69 19.96 5.54
C LYS A 189 10.28 20.65 6.84
N GLU A 190 9.69 19.93 7.80
CA GLU A 190 9.30 20.52 9.08
C GLU A 190 10.48 21.18 9.79
N ASN A 191 11.62 20.48 9.84
CA ASN A 191 12.82 20.99 10.50
C ASN A 191 13.40 22.20 9.77
N VAL A 192 13.39 22.20 8.43
CA VAL A 192 13.82 23.37 7.65
C VAL A 192 12.92 24.58 7.92
N ILE A 193 11.59 24.40 7.94
CA ILE A 193 10.63 25.48 8.18
C ILE A 193 10.85 26.13 9.55
N LEU A 194 11.17 25.31 10.57
CA LEU A 194 11.41 25.78 11.94
C LEU A 194 12.85 26.22 12.21
N GLY A 195 13.76 26.12 11.23
CA GLY A 195 15.18 26.42 11.43
C GLY A 195 15.92 25.44 12.34
N ARG A 196 15.41 24.21 12.48
CA ARG A 196 16.04 23.11 13.22
C ARG A 196 17.00 22.31 12.33
N VAL A 197 17.90 21.58 12.96
CA VAL A 197 18.82 20.69 12.24
C VAL A 197 18.03 19.60 11.52
N ILE A 198 18.35 19.39 10.25
CA ILE A 198 17.67 18.41 9.42
C ILE A 198 18.06 16.97 9.78
N PRO A 199 17.11 16.02 9.77
CA PRO A 199 17.36 14.62 10.07
C PRO A 199 17.94 13.89 8.83
N ALA A 200 19.05 14.38 8.29
CA ALA A 200 19.72 13.81 7.12
C ALA A 200 21.24 13.68 7.36
N GLY A 201 21.84 12.65 6.76
CA GLY A 201 23.28 12.38 6.90
C GLY A 201 23.69 11.83 8.27
N VAL A 202 24.97 12.02 8.65
CA VAL A 202 25.59 11.48 9.88
C VAL A 202 24.86 11.92 11.16
N VAL A 203 24.19 13.07 11.12
CA VAL A 203 23.45 13.64 12.25
C VAL A 203 22.19 12.84 12.58
N GLY A 204 21.48 12.30 11.59
CA GLY A 204 20.32 11.42 11.81
C GLY A 204 20.71 10.10 12.47
N ALA A 205 21.89 9.57 12.15
CA ALA A 205 22.41 8.36 12.80
C ALA A 205 22.72 8.58 14.29
N ARG A 206 23.22 9.77 14.66
CA ARG A 206 23.48 10.12 16.07
C ARG A 206 22.20 10.27 16.90
N GLN A 207 21.12 10.84 16.36
CA GLN A 207 19.86 10.97 17.10
C GLN A 207 19.22 9.60 17.39
N ASN A 208 19.30 8.65 16.44
CA ASN A 208 18.84 7.27 16.67
C ASN A 208 19.71 6.55 17.74
N LEU A 209 21.01 6.83 17.80
CA LEU A 209 21.91 6.29 18.83
C LEU A 209 21.64 6.87 20.23
N VAL A 210 21.35 8.18 20.33
CA VAL A 210 21.03 8.83 21.62
C VAL A 210 19.68 8.36 22.17
N GLY A 211 18.68 8.11 21.30
CA GLY A 211 17.41 7.51 21.72
C GLY A 211 17.56 6.10 22.31
N LEU A 212 18.53 5.33 21.82
CA LEU A 212 18.89 4.01 22.36
C LEU A 212 19.60 4.08 23.72
N GLN A 213 20.35 5.14 23.99
CA GLN A 213 21.07 5.31 25.28
C GLN A 213 20.17 5.80 26.41
N LEU A 214 19.10 6.55 26.10
CA LEU A 214 18.12 7.00 27.09
C LEU A 214 17.18 5.87 27.57
N GLY A 215 17.03 4.79 26.79
CA GLY A 215 16.22 3.62 27.18
C GLY A 215 16.90 2.66 28.16
N THR A 216 18.23 2.76 28.34
CA THR A 216 19.00 1.80 29.15
C THR A 216 19.27 2.29 30.58
N GLN A 217 18.89 3.52 30.93
CA GLN A 217 19.16 4.10 32.26
C GLN A 217 17.94 4.19 33.20
N ALA A 218 16.81 3.56 32.85
CA ALA A 218 15.58 3.64 33.65
C ALA A 218 15.31 2.40 34.55
N SER A 219 16.28 1.51 34.77
CA SER A 219 16.06 0.26 35.51
C SER A 219 17.13 -0.09 36.56
N SER A 220 17.73 0.88 37.23
CA SER A 220 18.75 0.56 38.25
C SER A 220 18.88 1.57 39.40
N ASP A 221 17.79 2.11 39.94
CA ASP A 221 17.84 2.89 41.21
C ASP A 221 16.52 2.78 42.00
N GLU A 222 16.18 1.58 42.50
CA GLU A 222 15.28 1.42 43.65
C GLU A 222 15.65 0.15 44.44
N GLU A 223 16.82 0.12 45.09
CA GLU A 223 17.04 -0.74 46.27
C GLU A 223 17.99 -0.04 47.26
N GLY A 224 17.49 0.21 48.48
CA GLY A 224 18.32 0.32 49.68
C GLY A 224 18.53 1.73 50.26
N ASN A 225 17.68 2.12 51.21
CA ASN A 225 18.16 2.43 52.57
C ASN A 225 16.99 2.57 53.55
N GLU A 226 16.72 1.48 54.27
CA GLU A 226 16.27 1.53 55.66
C GLU A 226 17.52 1.66 56.55
N GLU A 227 17.59 2.75 57.33
CA GLU A 227 18.07 2.79 58.72
C GLU A 227 17.69 4.13 59.35
#